data_AF-A0A9W6Y1I1-F1
#
_entry.id   AF-A0A9W6Y1I1-F1
#
_cell.length_a   1.000
_cell.length_b   1.000
_cell.length_c   1.000
_cell.angle_alpha   90.00
_cell.angle_beta   90.00
_cell.angle_gamma   90.00
#
_symmetry.space_group_name_H-M   'P 1'
#
loop_
_entity.id
_entity.type
_entity.pdbx_description
1 polymer ?
#
loop_
_entity_poly.entity_id
_entity_poly.type
_entity_poly.pdbx_seq_one_letter_code
_entity_poly.pdbx_strand_id
1 'polypeptide(L)'
;MKSLDNVVFQACAARSLASAQAFAKEHGINKAYDTYEALVSDPEVDVVYVGTLHPWHYEHTVLALNHGKHVLVEKPMAMNVTQASAAIALAREKKLFLMEGMWTRFFPAIRHVRQLLADKEIGDVHHVHASFGVQFDADNARMWNNELGGGGLLDIGIYPLAFATMVFGAKPDKITSAGKLNDGGVDIFNSVTLEYSNSRFATIEYTMLATMDEIVTIAGSKGRIHLPASAYTATEVKVVKYLEDGSQKESKTLFPWPAPAPGATFNYGGSEGFRYEAEAVIKAIQSKELEHKEYPLDESLQIMTIMDKILLDVSSLAGFARAYGSYEELCADPEVDAVYIATIHVVHFDHITLALNHGKHVLVEKPMTMNAKQTASVIELAKTKNLFLMEGVWTRFFPSIKFVRKLLDEGYIGDVHHVHGDIGIPYVNSQTEVNFRSSSGDGALLGIGIYPLSFVTMVFGTEPLKITAAGKVSSGGADMYGTATLEYSGNCFGTINFTALAELGNTVTITGTKGRIRIPSPAHSATEVVVTQFLNDGSQQEKSTKFPWPTPSLDIATPFKYPGSEALVYEAEAVTNAIHGGQLQCNEYQLKESLAIAGIMDGIRHAIGVVYAADSGCESH
;
A
#
# COMPACT_ATOMS: atom_id res chain seq x y z
N MET A 1 -18.89 15.79 -22.87
CA MET A 1 -18.90 16.94 -21.93
C MET A 1 -18.52 18.30 -22.54
N LYS A 2 -18.33 18.49 -23.86
CA LYS A 2 -17.92 19.80 -24.44
C LYS A 2 -18.91 20.98 -24.28
N SER A 3 -20.08 20.77 -23.67
CA SER A 3 -21.16 21.75 -23.59
C SER A 3 -21.34 22.37 -22.19
N LEU A 4 -20.30 22.38 -21.35
CA LEU A 4 -20.35 23.06 -20.04
C LEU A 4 -19.90 24.50 -20.22
N ASP A 5 -20.80 25.44 -19.93
CA ASP A 5 -20.50 26.87 -19.99
C ASP A 5 -19.39 27.18 -18.96
N ASN A 6 -18.34 27.88 -19.40
CA ASN A 6 -17.17 28.27 -18.59
C ASN A 6 -16.19 27.15 -18.22
N VAL A 7 -16.14 26.05 -18.97
CA VAL A 7 -15.08 25.03 -18.86
C VAL A 7 -14.35 24.87 -20.18
N VAL A 8 -13.02 24.80 -20.11
CA VAL A 8 -12.15 24.45 -21.23
C VAL A 8 -11.41 23.16 -20.87
N PHE A 9 -11.54 22.13 -21.71
CA PHE A 9 -10.68 20.95 -21.62
C PHE A 9 -9.30 21.31 -22.18
N GLN A 10 -8.43 21.79 -21.29
CA GLN A 10 -7.15 22.38 -21.67
C GLN A 10 -6.09 21.34 -22.06
N ALA A 11 -5.91 20.31 -21.22
CA ALA A 11 -4.84 19.34 -21.39
C ALA A 11 -5.29 17.91 -21.05
N CYS A 12 -4.63 16.92 -21.65
CA CYS A 12 -4.70 15.52 -21.23
C CYS A 12 -3.29 14.92 -21.11
N ALA A 13 -3.17 13.82 -20.37
CA ALA A 13 -1.92 13.09 -20.22
C ALA A 13 -2.16 11.59 -20.26
N ALA A 14 -1.18 10.85 -20.76
CA ALA A 14 -1.13 9.40 -20.73
C ALA A 14 0.32 8.96 -20.55
N ARG A 15 0.54 7.67 -20.27
CA ARG A 15 1.89 7.07 -20.15
C ARG A 15 2.72 7.08 -21.43
N SER A 16 2.11 7.45 -22.56
CA SER A 16 2.82 7.66 -23.83
C SER A 16 2.26 8.87 -24.54
N LEU A 17 3.15 9.64 -25.18
CA LEU A 17 2.76 10.83 -25.93
C LEU A 17 1.77 10.50 -27.05
N ALA A 18 1.99 9.37 -27.74
CA ALA A 18 1.13 8.93 -28.84
C ALA A 18 -0.31 8.70 -28.39
N SER A 19 -0.51 8.03 -27.24
CA SER A 19 -1.85 7.84 -26.66
C SER A 19 -2.50 9.16 -26.27
N ALA A 20 -1.74 10.06 -25.62
CA ALA A 20 -2.26 11.36 -25.22
C ALA A 20 -2.65 12.22 -26.43
N GLN A 21 -1.83 12.25 -27.48
CA GLN A 21 -2.11 12.99 -28.73
C GLN A 21 -3.32 12.40 -29.49
N ALA A 22 -3.47 11.08 -29.52
CA ALA A 22 -4.63 10.44 -30.11
C ALA A 22 -5.92 10.85 -29.38
N PHE A 23 -5.92 10.78 -28.04
CA PHE A 23 -7.04 11.20 -27.21
C PHE A 23 -7.34 12.70 -27.35
N ALA A 24 -6.30 13.54 -27.38
CA ALA A 24 -6.45 14.98 -27.57
C ALA A 24 -7.05 15.33 -28.93
N LYS A 25 -6.65 14.62 -29.98
CA LYS A 25 -7.20 14.80 -31.33
C LYS A 25 -8.67 14.36 -31.39
N GLU A 26 -9.00 13.20 -30.85
CA GLU A 26 -10.35 12.65 -30.82
C GLU A 26 -11.32 13.58 -30.08
N HIS A 27 -10.90 14.07 -28.92
CA HIS A 27 -11.73 14.91 -28.06
C HIS A 27 -11.45 16.40 -28.23
N GLY A 28 -10.67 16.83 -29.21
CA GLY A 28 -10.28 18.23 -29.45
C GLY A 28 -9.83 18.97 -28.18
N ILE A 29 -8.84 18.42 -27.49
CA ILE A 29 -8.15 18.99 -26.31
C ILE A 29 -6.89 19.71 -26.80
N ASN A 30 -6.58 20.87 -26.22
CA ASN A 30 -5.53 21.75 -26.75
C ASN A 30 -4.11 21.17 -26.59
N LYS A 31 -3.81 20.54 -25.46
CA LYS A 31 -2.48 20.01 -25.14
C LYS A 31 -2.51 18.54 -24.74
N ALA A 32 -1.43 17.83 -25.07
CA ALA A 32 -1.22 16.43 -24.74
C ALA A 32 0.17 16.24 -24.14
N TYR A 33 0.24 15.54 -23.01
CA TYR A 33 1.47 15.25 -22.28
C TYR A 33 1.72 13.75 -22.16
N ASP A 34 2.99 13.35 -22.09
CA ASP A 34 3.44 11.97 -21.93
C ASP A 34 3.74 11.59 -20.47
N THR A 35 3.58 12.54 -19.55
CA THR A 35 3.69 12.34 -18.12
C THR A 35 2.59 13.11 -17.40
N TYR A 36 2.13 12.58 -16.26
CA TYR A 36 1.15 13.26 -15.42
C TYR A 36 1.75 14.50 -14.74
N GLU A 37 3.04 14.47 -14.39
CA GLU A 37 3.81 15.61 -13.87
C GLU A 37 3.72 16.83 -14.79
N ALA A 38 3.91 16.63 -16.10
CA ALA A 38 3.86 17.72 -17.06
C ALA A 38 2.45 18.34 -17.19
N LEU A 39 1.39 17.53 -17.04
CA LEU A 39 0.02 18.03 -17.02
C LEU A 39 -0.27 18.85 -15.75
N VAL A 40 0.11 18.35 -14.58
CA VAL A 40 -0.12 19.09 -13.33
C VAL A 40 0.80 20.32 -13.21
N SER A 41 1.91 20.35 -13.94
CA SER A 41 2.80 21.52 -14.04
C SER A 41 2.28 22.61 -14.98
N ASP A 42 1.27 22.33 -15.83
CA ASP A 42 0.75 23.32 -16.77
C ASP A 42 0.05 24.46 -16.00
N PRO A 43 0.52 25.72 -16.10
CA PRO A 43 -0.11 26.85 -15.42
C PRO A 43 -1.53 27.16 -15.93
N GLU A 44 -1.93 26.64 -17.11
CA GLU A 44 -3.27 26.82 -17.67
C GLU A 44 -4.29 25.77 -17.19
N VAL A 45 -3.88 24.80 -16.36
CA VAL A 45 -4.78 23.80 -15.77
C VAL A 45 -5.18 24.23 -14.37
N ASP A 46 -6.49 24.42 -14.12
CA ASP A 46 -7.01 24.80 -12.79
C ASP A 46 -7.42 23.59 -11.94
N VAL A 47 -8.02 22.59 -12.59
CA VAL A 47 -8.58 21.39 -11.97
C VAL A 47 -8.18 20.14 -12.76
N VAL A 48 -7.84 19.08 -12.04
CA VAL A 48 -7.45 17.79 -12.61
C VAL A 48 -8.54 16.76 -12.33
N TYR A 49 -9.02 16.11 -13.38
CA TYR A 49 -9.86 14.91 -13.26
C TYR A 49 -8.96 13.67 -13.25
N VAL A 50 -8.91 12.96 -12.13
CA VAL A 50 -8.12 11.73 -11.96
C VAL A 50 -9.01 10.54 -12.28
N GLY A 51 -8.97 10.09 -13.54
CA GLY A 51 -9.72 8.94 -14.05
C GLY A 51 -8.84 7.70 -14.31
N THR A 52 -7.79 7.49 -13.51
CA THR A 52 -6.90 6.34 -13.68
C THR A 52 -7.52 5.06 -13.10
N LEU A 53 -6.78 3.96 -13.03
CA LEU A 53 -7.23 2.78 -12.29
C LEU A 53 -7.08 3.03 -10.78
N HIS A 54 -7.87 2.31 -9.96
CA HIS A 54 -8.01 2.57 -8.52
C HIS A 54 -6.68 2.68 -7.76
N PRO A 55 -5.67 1.80 -7.98
CA PRO A 55 -4.39 1.85 -7.24
C PRO A 55 -3.63 3.17 -7.39
N TRP A 56 -3.86 3.90 -8.48
CA TRP A 56 -3.15 5.14 -8.78
C TRP A 56 -3.94 6.40 -8.43
N HIS A 57 -5.18 6.29 -7.93
CA HIS A 57 -5.98 7.45 -7.56
C HIS A 57 -5.28 8.31 -6.49
N TYR A 58 -4.74 7.68 -5.45
CA TYR A 58 -4.04 8.36 -4.37
C TYR A 58 -2.81 9.11 -4.87
N GLU A 59 -1.90 8.43 -5.57
CA GLU A 59 -0.64 9.00 -6.05
C GLU A 59 -0.89 10.19 -7.00
N HIS A 60 -1.83 10.06 -7.93
CA HIS A 60 -2.16 11.13 -8.87
C HIS A 60 -2.91 12.30 -8.21
N THR A 61 -3.75 12.02 -7.22
CA THR A 61 -4.42 13.07 -6.42
C THR A 61 -3.38 13.87 -5.64
N VAL A 62 -2.49 13.20 -4.92
CA VAL A 62 -1.40 13.84 -4.16
C VAL A 62 -0.49 14.64 -5.09
N LEU A 63 -0.17 14.09 -6.26
CA LEU A 63 0.63 14.78 -7.27
C LEU A 63 -0.02 16.10 -7.72
N ALA A 64 -1.29 16.07 -8.09
CA ALA A 64 -2.03 17.25 -8.52
C ALA A 64 -2.17 18.30 -7.40
N LEU A 65 -2.49 17.87 -6.18
CA LEU A 65 -2.57 18.74 -5.01
C LEU A 65 -1.22 19.41 -4.73
N ASN A 66 -0.11 18.67 -4.81
CA ASN A 66 1.23 19.24 -4.62
C ASN A 66 1.59 20.33 -5.63
N HIS A 67 1.01 20.29 -6.83
CA HIS A 67 1.16 21.31 -7.87
C HIS A 67 0.11 22.42 -7.79
N GLY A 68 -0.64 22.51 -6.68
CA GLY A 68 -1.62 23.58 -6.48
C GLY A 68 -2.90 23.41 -7.29
N LYS A 69 -3.21 22.21 -7.79
CA LYS A 69 -4.39 21.95 -8.61
C LYS A 69 -5.57 21.47 -7.77
N HIS A 70 -6.77 21.92 -8.12
CA HIS A 70 -7.99 21.31 -7.61
C HIS A 70 -8.15 19.90 -8.19
N VAL A 71 -8.82 19.00 -7.47
CA VAL A 71 -8.94 17.59 -7.89
C VAL A 71 -10.38 17.09 -7.81
N LEU A 72 -10.84 16.51 -8.92
CA LEU A 72 -11.97 15.58 -8.95
C LEU A 72 -11.38 14.19 -9.21
N VAL A 73 -11.46 13.27 -8.25
CA VAL A 73 -10.90 11.91 -8.38
C VAL A 73 -12.01 10.89 -8.52
N GLU A 74 -11.90 9.98 -9.48
CA GLU A 74 -12.88 8.92 -9.67
C GLU A 74 -13.07 8.05 -8.43
N LYS A 75 -14.25 7.42 -8.33
CA LYS A 75 -14.57 6.51 -7.24
C LYS A 75 -13.88 5.15 -7.41
N PRO A 76 -13.49 4.47 -6.33
CA PRO A 76 -13.33 5.03 -4.99
C PRO A 76 -12.13 5.99 -4.97
N MET A 77 -12.14 7.03 -4.13
CA MET A 77 -11.09 8.07 -4.19
C MET A 77 -9.67 7.55 -3.91
N ALA A 78 -9.56 6.40 -3.25
CA ALA A 78 -8.31 5.73 -2.92
C ALA A 78 -8.56 4.22 -2.67
N MET A 79 -7.52 3.45 -2.41
CA MET A 79 -7.64 2.00 -2.16
C MET A 79 -8.04 1.64 -0.73
N ASN A 80 -7.83 2.54 0.24
CA ASN A 80 -8.11 2.30 1.67
C ASN A 80 -8.20 3.63 2.45
N VAL A 81 -8.60 3.52 3.72
CA VAL A 81 -8.81 4.66 4.62
C VAL A 81 -7.53 5.47 4.85
N THR A 82 -6.36 4.81 4.88
CA THR A 82 -5.07 5.48 5.11
C THR A 82 -4.76 6.43 3.95
N GLN A 83 -4.88 5.95 2.72
CA GLN A 83 -4.67 6.77 1.53
C GLN A 83 -5.71 7.89 1.41
N ALA A 84 -6.99 7.59 1.63
CA ALA A 84 -8.06 8.59 1.61
C ALA A 84 -7.82 9.71 2.64
N SER A 85 -7.50 9.33 3.88
CA SER A 85 -7.18 10.27 4.96
C SER A 85 -6.01 11.19 4.61
N ALA A 86 -4.92 10.63 4.07
CA ALA A 86 -3.74 11.39 3.67
C ALA A 86 -4.04 12.39 2.53
N ALA A 87 -4.81 11.98 1.52
CA ALA A 87 -5.20 12.88 0.42
C ALA A 87 -6.12 14.02 0.90
N ILE A 88 -7.09 13.70 1.77
CA ILE A 88 -8.00 14.69 2.38
C ILE A 88 -7.23 15.69 3.24
N ALA A 89 -6.31 15.21 4.07
CA ALA A 89 -5.47 16.06 4.91
C ALA A 89 -4.64 17.02 4.05
N LEU A 90 -4.01 16.53 2.98
CA LEU A 90 -3.22 17.33 2.06
C LEU A 90 -4.06 18.40 1.33
N ALA A 91 -5.27 18.05 0.87
CA ALA A 91 -6.16 19.02 0.22
C ALA A 91 -6.59 20.13 1.18
N ARG A 92 -6.91 19.78 2.42
CA ARG A 92 -7.25 20.74 3.49
C ARG A 92 -6.06 21.63 3.86
N GLU A 93 -4.86 21.06 3.98
CA GLU A 93 -3.62 21.79 4.25
C GLU A 93 -3.33 22.82 3.15
N LYS A 94 -3.42 22.41 1.89
CA LYS A 94 -3.15 23.28 0.73
C LYS A 94 -4.30 24.20 0.37
N LYS A 95 -5.47 24.06 1.03
CA LYS A 95 -6.71 24.79 0.73
C LYS A 95 -7.11 24.66 -0.73
N LEU A 96 -7.07 23.44 -1.25
CA LEU A 96 -7.49 23.09 -2.61
C LEU A 96 -8.78 22.29 -2.54
N PHE A 97 -9.68 22.55 -3.50
CA PHE A 97 -10.87 21.73 -3.70
C PHE A 97 -10.49 20.28 -4.00
N LEU A 98 -11.08 19.34 -3.26
CA LEU A 98 -11.05 17.90 -3.51
C LEU A 98 -12.47 17.35 -3.44
N MET A 99 -12.82 16.45 -4.36
CA MET A 99 -14.06 15.69 -4.32
C MET A 99 -13.87 14.30 -4.92
N GLU A 100 -14.44 13.28 -4.27
CA GLU A 100 -14.62 11.95 -4.85
C GLU A 100 -15.78 11.96 -5.87
N GLY A 101 -15.55 11.36 -7.03
CA GLY A 101 -16.45 11.28 -8.18
C GLY A 101 -17.64 10.33 -7.97
N MET A 102 -18.38 10.50 -6.87
CA MET A 102 -19.64 9.78 -6.64
C MET A 102 -20.80 10.46 -7.38
N TRP A 103 -20.70 10.48 -8.70
CA TRP A 103 -21.65 11.09 -9.64
C TRP A 103 -23.14 10.86 -9.32
N THR A 104 -23.50 9.66 -8.85
CA THR A 104 -24.86 9.30 -8.40
C THR A 104 -25.48 10.34 -7.47
N ARG A 105 -24.71 10.96 -6.57
CA ARG A 105 -25.21 11.94 -5.59
C ARG A 105 -25.83 13.18 -6.22
N PHE A 106 -25.40 13.52 -7.44
CA PHE A 106 -25.72 14.77 -8.11
C PHE A 106 -26.91 14.65 -9.07
N PHE A 107 -27.39 13.43 -9.33
CA PHE A 107 -28.57 13.23 -10.17
C PHE A 107 -29.80 13.95 -9.58
N PRO A 108 -30.60 14.65 -10.41
CA PRO A 108 -31.82 15.32 -9.95
C PRO A 108 -32.79 14.40 -9.21
N ALA A 109 -32.89 13.13 -9.63
CA ALA A 109 -33.67 12.11 -8.94
C ALA A 109 -33.21 11.92 -7.49
N ILE A 110 -31.89 11.88 -7.26
CA ILE A 110 -31.31 11.66 -5.93
C ILE A 110 -31.43 12.91 -5.05
N ARG A 111 -31.33 14.10 -5.62
CA ARG A 111 -31.69 15.36 -4.94
C ARG A 111 -33.17 15.37 -4.52
N HIS A 112 -34.07 14.88 -5.38
CA HIS A 112 -35.48 14.74 -5.05
C HIS A 112 -35.73 13.73 -3.93
N VAL A 113 -35.03 12.59 -3.93
CA VAL A 113 -35.08 11.63 -2.81
C VAL A 113 -34.67 12.30 -1.50
N ARG A 114 -33.54 13.02 -1.46
CA ARG A 114 -33.11 13.76 -0.26
C ARG A 114 -34.17 14.76 0.20
N GLN A 115 -34.82 15.46 -0.73
CA GLN A 115 -35.93 16.37 -0.39
C GLN A 115 -37.11 15.63 0.24
N LEU A 116 -37.56 14.51 -0.35
CA LEU A 116 -38.65 13.69 0.21
C LEU A 116 -38.34 13.17 1.62
N LEU A 117 -37.08 12.81 1.88
CA LEU A 117 -36.61 12.38 3.19
C LEU A 117 -36.60 13.53 4.20
N ALA A 118 -36.11 14.71 3.79
CA ALA A 118 -36.12 15.92 4.62
C ALA A 118 -37.55 16.35 4.98
N ASP A 119 -38.49 16.22 4.03
CA ASP A 119 -39.91 16.54 4.21
C ASP A 119 -40.69 15.45 4.99
N LYS A 120 -40.01 14.37 5.41
CA LYS A 120 -40.60 13.20 6.09
C LYS A 120 -41.78 12.59 5.35
N GLU A 121 -41.73 12.56 4.02
CA GLU A 121 -42.86 12.12 3.18
C GLU A 121 -43.20 10.63 3.31
N ILE A 122 -42.26 9.85 3.85
CA ILE A 122 -42.43 8.43 4.19
C ILE A 122 -42.33 8.17 5.71
N GLY A 123 -42.41 9.22 6.53
CA GLY A 123 -42.25 9.11 7.99
C GLY A 123 -40.79 8.91 8.41
N ASP A 124 -40.59 8.21 9.52
CA ASP A 124 -39.25 7.89 10.02
C ASP A 124 -38.73 6.64 9.29
N VAL A 125 -37.53 6.73 8.71
CA VAL A 125 -36.93 5.66 7.91
C VAL A 125 -36.32 4.61 8.82
N HIS A 126 -36.63 3.33 8.56
CA HIS A 126 -36.14 2.19 9.34
C HIS A 126 -35.27 1.23 8.54
N HIS A 127 -35.42 1.17 7.22
CA HIS A 127 -34.67 0.25 6.38
C HIS A 127 -34.27 0.85 5.03
N VAL A 128 -33.06 0.56 4.59
CA VAL A 128 -32.60 0.75 3.21
C VAL A 128 -32.13 -0.59 2.67
N HIS A 129 -32.65 -0.98 1.52
CA HIS A 129 -32.12 -2.09 0.74
C HIS A 129 -31.59 -1.55 -0.59
N ALA A 130 -30.37 -1.92 -0.94
CA ALA A 130 -29.76 -1.54 -2.20
C ALA A 130 -28.88 -2.67 -2.73
N SER A 131 -29.02 -2.99 -4.01
CA SER A 131 -28.22 -4.05 -4.63
C SER A 131 -27.64 -3.64 -5.97
N PHE A 132 -26.48 -4.20 -6.31
CA PHE A 132 -25.84 -4.01 -7.61
C PHE A 132 -25.07 -5.27 -8.00
N GLY A 133 -25.52 -5.94 -9.05
CA GLY A 133 -24.83 -7.10 -9.62
C GLY A 133 -24.58 -6.91 -11.10
N VAL A 134 -23.36 -7.21 -11.55
CA VAL A 134 -22.98 -7.29 -12.97
C VAL A 134 -22.22 -8.58 -13.17
N GLN A 135 -22.53 -9.34 -14.21
CA GLN A 135 -21.67 -10.44 -14.63
C GLN A 135 -20.50 -9.88 -15.45
N PHE A 136 -19.30 -9.89 -14.89
CA PHE A 136 -18.09 -9.50 -15.62
C PHE A 136 -17.49 -10.69 -16.39
N ASP A 137 -16.93 -10.41 -17.56
CA ASP A 137 -16.19 -11.40 -18.35
C ASP A 137 -14.98 -11.92 -17.57
N ALA A 138 -14.71 -13.22 -17.66
CA ALA A 138 -13.65 -13.87 -16.88
C ALA A 138 -12.23 -13.38 -17.22
N ASP A 139 -12.04 -12.80 -18.41
CA ASP A 139 -10.77 -12.23 -18.88
C ASP A 139 -10.61 -10.73 -18.55
N ASN A 140 -11.57 -10.13 -17.86
CA ASN A 140 -11.49 -8.72 -17.44
C ASN A 140 -10.49 -8.54 -16.28
N ALA A 141 -9.21 -8.41 -16.62
CA ALA A 141 -8.13 -8.28 -15.65
C ALA A 141 -8.32 -7.12 -14.66
N ARG A 142 -8.91 -5.99 -15.07
CA ARG A 142 -9.20 -4.85 -14.19
C ARG A 142 -10.06 -5.26 -13.00
N MET A 143 -11.01 -6.14 -13.23
CA MET A 143 -11.98 -6.56 -12.23
C MET A 143 -11.47 -7.71 -11.36
N TRP A 144 -10.73 -8.65 -11.94
CA TRP A 144 -10.36 -9.90 -11.27
C TRP A 144 -8.98 -9.89 -10.60
N ASN A 145 -8.14 -8.87 -10.85
CA ASN A 145 -6.78 -8.79 -10.32
C ASN A 145 -6.64 -7.73 -9.21
N ASN A 146 -6.11 -8.15 -8.06
CA ASN A 146 -5.89 -7.27 -6.91
C ASN A 146 -4.88 -6.15 -7.20
N GLU A 147 -3.83 -6.42 -7.98
CA GLU A 147 -2.82 -5.43 -8.36
C GLU A 147 -3.38 -4.26 -9.19
N LEU A 148 -4.54 -4.46 -9.84
CA LEU A 148 -5.24 -3.43 -10.61
C LEU A 148 -6.36 -2.75 -9.80
N GLY A 149 -6.49 -3.08 -8.51
CA GLY A 149 -7.55 -2.61 -7.63
C GLY A 149 -8.92 -3.14 -7.99
N GLY A 150 -8.98 -4.38 -8.49
CA GLY A 150 -10.23 -5.09 -8.80
C GLY A 150 -11.04 -5.43 -7.55
N GLY A 151 -12.17 -6.09 -7.76
CA GLY A 151 -13.11 -6.46 -6.70
C GLY A 151 -14.47 -5.77 -6.82
N GLY A 152 -15.50 -6.45 -6.32
CA GLY A 152 -16.88 -6.04 -6.42
C GLY A 152 -17.16 -4.81 -5.56
N LEU A 153 -16.58 -4.74 -4.37
CA LEU A 153 -16.84 -3.65 -3.43
C LEU A 153 -16.36 -2.30 -3.97
N LEU A 154 -15.10 -2.24 -4.40
CA LEU A 154 -14.48 -1.00 -4.87
C LEU A 154 -15.15 -0.48 -6.15
N ASP A 155 -15.58 -1.37 -7.04
CA ASP A 155 -16.14 -0.96 -8.33
C ASP A 155 -17.66 -0.72 -8.30
N ILE A 156 -18.45 -1.69 -7.83
CA ILE A 156 -19.92 -1.65 -7.90
C ILE A 156 -20.61 -1.60 -6.52
N GLY A 157 -20.03 -2.23 -5.50
CA GLY A 157 -20.58 -2.28 -4.14
C GLY A 157 -20.59 -0.94 -3.43
N ILE A 158 -19.73 -0.01 -3.85
CA ILE A 158 -19.70 1.37 -3.37
C ILE A 158 -21.01 2.12 -3.66
N TYR A 159 -21.74 1.82 -4.74
CA TYR A 159 -23.00 2.51 -5.05
C TYR A 159 -24.14 2.17 -4.09
N PRO A 160 -24.47 0.88 -3.80
CA PRO A 160 -25.39 0.53 -2.72
C PRO A 160 -25.00 1.15 -1.37
N LEU A 161 -23.70 1.13 -1.05
CA LEU A 161 -23.19 1.73 0.18
C LEU A 161 -23.41 3.25 0.20
N ALA A 162 -23.19 3.93 -0.92
CA ALA A 162 -23.48 5.36 -1.07
C ALA A 162 -24.98 5.66 -0.85
N PHE A 163 -25.90 4.79 -1.25
CA PHE A 163 -27.32 4.99 -0.94
C PHE A 163 -27.62 4.83 0.55
N ALA A 164 -27.10 3.79 1.19
CA ALA A 164 -27.32 3.56 2.62
C ALA A 164 -26.79 4.73 3.47
N THR A 165 -25.58 5.19 3.18
CA THR A 165 -24.92 6.30 3.89
C THR A 165 -25.55 7.65 3.63
N MET A 166 -26.13 7.87 2.44
CA MET A 166 -26.94 9.08 2.16
C MET A 166 -28.15 9.19 3.09
N VAL A 167 -28.77 8.06 3.44
CA VAL A 167 -30.02 8.02 4.20
C VAL A 167 -29.77 8.03 5.72
N PHE A 168 -28.80 7.25 6.19
CA PHE A 168 -28.54 7.08 7.63
C PHE A 168 -27.27 7.76 8.14
N GLY A 169 -26.44 8.31 7.26
CA GLY A 169 -25.08 8.75 7.56
C GLY A 169 -24.07 7.61 7.44
N ALA A 170 -22.78 7.93 7.41
CA ALA A 170 -21.69 6.96 7.22
C ALA A 170 -21.06 6.45 8.54
N LYS A 171 -21.81 6.48 9.65
CA LYS A 171 -21.38 5.97 10.97
C LYS A 171 -22.36 4.92 11.51
N PRO A 172 -22.34 3.68 10.98
CA PRO A 172 -23.10 2.58 11.59
C PRO A 172 -22.51 2.21 12.95
N ASP A 173 -23.35 1.75 13.86
CA ASP A 173 -22.93 1.23 15.17
C ASP A 173 -22.32 -0.18 15.03
N LYS A 174 -22.73 -0.94 14.01
CA LYS A 174 -22.22 -2.27 13.72
C LYS A 174 -22.30 -2.60 12.23
N ILE A 175 -21.26 -3.29 11.75
CA ILE A 175 -21.14 -3.80 10.38
C ILE A 175 -21.00 -5.31 10.46
N THR A 176 -21.83 -6.04 9.71
CA THR A 176 -21.71 -7.49 9.53
C THR A 176 -21.65 -7.77 8.03
N SER A 177 -20.66 -8.52 7.57
CA SER A 177 -20.56 -8.90 6.16
C SER A 177 -20.40 -10.41 5.97
N ALA A 178 -20.89 -10.91 4.84
CA ALA A 178 -20.78 -12.30 4.43
C ALA A 178 -20.55 -12.33 2.90
N GLY A 179 -19.33 -12.63 2.50
CA GLY A 179 -18.92 -12.62 1.11
C GLY A 179 -17.78 -13.60 0.84
N LYS A 180 -17.17 -13.46 -0.34
CA LYS A 180 -16.12 -14.37 -0.79
C LYS A 180 -15.07 -13.65 -1.64
N LEU A 181 -13.80 -13.95 -1.41
CA LEU A 181 -12.69 -13.58 -2.28
C LEU A 181 -12.45 -14.63 -3.38
N ASN A 182 -11.86 -14.21 -4.49
CA ASN A 182 -11.22 -15.12 -5.44
C ASN A 182 -9.81 -15.50 -4.98
N ASP A 183 -9.18 -16.44 -5.69
CA ASP A 183 -7.82 -16.90 -5.38
C ASP A 183 -6.76 -15.79 -5.53
N GLY A 184 -7.08 -14.72 -6.27
CA GLY A 184 -6.25 -13.53 -6.44
C GLY A 184 -6.42 -12.46 -5.35
N GLY A 185 -7.29 -12.70 -4.35
CA GLY A 185 -7.51 -11.81 -3.22
C GLY A 185 -8.46 -10.63 -3.46
N VAL A 186 -9.26 -10.64 -4.55
CA VAL A 186 -10.33 -9.64 -4.75
C VAL A 186 -11.69 -10.21 -4.36
N ASP A 187 -12.55 -9.38 -3.80
CA ASP A 187 -13.90 -9.78 -3.38
C ASP A 187 -14.83 -9.93 -4.58
N ILE A 188 -15.58 -11.03 -4.63
CA ILE A 188 -16.40 -11.41 -5.79
C ILE A 188 -17.87 -11.02 -5.58
N PHE A 189 -18.38 -11.25 -4.37
CA PHE A 189 -19.73 -10.91 -3.95
C PHE A 189 -19.77 -10.73 -2.43
N ASN A 190 -20.77 -10.00 -1.94
CA ASN A 190 -21.00 -9.82 -0.52
C ASN A 190 -22.45 -9.45 -0.22
N SER A 191 -22.91 -9.80 0.97
CA SER A 191 -24.10 -9.27 1.61
C SER A 191 -23.69 -8.61 2.92
N VAL A 192 -23.99 -7.32 3.08
CA VAL A 192 -23.57 -6.52 4.22
C VAL A 192 -24.79 -5.93 4.92
N THR A 193 -24.80 -6.02 6.25
CA THR A 193 -25.77 -5.33 7.11
C THR A 193 -25.06 -4.23 7.89
N LEU A 194 -25.59 -3.02 7.78
CA LEU A 194 -25.19 -1.83 8.54
C LEU A 194 -26.28 -1.55 9.58
N GLU A 195 -25.97 -1.67 10.85
CA GLU A 195 -26.90 -1.41 11.95
C GLU A 195 -26.63 0.00 12.52
N TYR A 196 -27.71 0.74 12.80
CA TYR A 196 -27.68 2.08 13.36
C TYR A 196 -28.63 2.20 14.55
N SER A 197 -28.34 3.16 15.42
CA SER A 197 -29.19 3.56 16.54
C SER A 197 -30.64 3.83 16.12
N ASN A 198 -31.56 3.69 17.07
CA ASN A 198 -33.01 3.84 16.87
C ASN A 198 -33.64 2.77 15.96
N SER A 199 -33.11 1.54 16.00
CA SER A 199 -33.64 0.39 15.25
C SER A 199 -33.72 0.67 13.74
N ARG A 200 -32.64 1.24 13.20
CA ARG A 200 -32.48 1.51 11.77
C ARG A 200 -31.38 0.61 11.23
N PHE A 201 -31.56 0.06 10.04
CA PHE A 201 -30.53 -0.76 9.43
C PHE A 201 -30.56 -0.66 7.91
N ALA A 202 -29.44 -0.95 7.25
CA ALA A 202 -29.37 -1.09 5.81
C ALA A 202 -28.84 -2.48 5.44
N THR A 203 -29.37 -3.06 4.37
CA THR A 203 -28.86 -4.28 3.75
C THR A 203 -28.39 -3.96 2.34
N ILE A 204 -27.11 -4.19 2.08
CA ILE A 204 -26.51 -3.98 0.77
C ILE A 204 -25.98 -5.31 0.21
N GLU A 205 -26.16 -5.51 -1.08
CA GLU A 205 -25.67 -6.69 -1.78
C GLU A 205 -24.97 -6.28 -3.07
N TYR A 206 -23.84 -6.92 -3.36
CA TYR A 206 -23.23 -6.80 -4.68
C TYR A 206 -22.62 -8.11 -5.15
N THR A 207 -22.49 -8.26 -6.46
CA THR A 207 -21.87 -9.44 -7.07
C THR A 207 -21.29 -9.14 -8.44
N MET A 208 -20.12 -9.72 -8.71
CA MET A 208 -19.45 -9.71 -10.02
C MET A 208 -19.84 -10.91 -10.90
N LEU A 209 -20.65 -11.83 -10.37
CA LEU A 209 -20.96 -13.11 -11.01
C LEU A 209 -22.33 -13.13 -11.70
N ALA A 210 -23.21 -12.19 -11.38
CA ALA A 210 -24.58 -12.21 -11.86
C ALA A 210 -25.12 -10.79 -12.02
N THR A 211 -25.89 -10.56 -13.07
CA THR A 211 -26.69 -9.34 -13.19
C THR A 211 -27.83 -9.37 -12.18
N MET A 212 -27.93 -8.35 -11.34
CA MET A 212 -29.04 -8.17 -10.39
C MET A 212 -29.94 -7.02 -10.84
N ASP A 213 -31.16 -6.99 -10.33
CA ASP A 213 -32.02 -5.81 -10.44
C ASP A 213 -31.39 -4.70 -9.59
N GLU A 214 -30.71 -3.74 -10.22
CA GLU A 214 -29.95 -2.64 -9.60
C GLU A 214 -30.88 -1.60 -8.93
N ILE A 215 -31.63 -2.04 -7.92
CA ILE A 215 -32.71 -1.28 -7.28
C ILE A 215 -32.30 -0.74 -5.92
N VAL A 216 -32.98 0.34 -5.50
CA VAL A 216 -32.89 0.87 -4.13
C VAL A 216 -34.30 1.04 -3.58
N THR A 217 -34.52 0.55 -2.36
CA THR A 217 -35.76 0.77 -1.60
C THR A 217 -35.45 1.38 -0.25
N ILE A 218 -36.11 2.49 0.05
CA ILE A 218 -36.01 3.20 1.33
C ILE A 218 -37.38 3.12 2.00
N ALA A 219 -37.46 2.40 3.13
CA ALA A 219 -38.70 2.12 3.82
C ALA A 219 -38.80 2.90 5.14
N GLY A 220 -39.90 3.63 5.30
CA GLY A 220 -40.23 4.36 6.51
C GLY A 220 -41.62 4.03 7.05
N SER A 221 -41.93 4.59 8.21
CA SER A 221 -43.17 4.28 8.95
C SER A 221 -44.46 4.67 8.23
N LYS A 222 -44.40 5.58 7.25
CA LYS A 222 -45.57 6.06 6.48
C LYS A 222 -45.47 5.78 4.98
N GLY A 223 -44.48 5.04 4.53
CA GLY A 223 -44.33 4.73 3.12
C GLY A 223 -42.96 4.21 2.72
N ARG A 224 -42.74 4.12 1.41
CA ARG A 224 -41.45 3.73 0.84
C ARG A 224 -41.15 4.52 -0.43
N ILE A 225 -39.86 4.78 -0.65
CA ILE A 225 -39.31 5.28 -1.91
C ILE A 225 -38.65 4.10 -2.62
N HIS A 226 -38.89 3.97 -3.93
CA HIS A 226 -38.28 2.96 -4.76
C HIS A 226 -37.63 3.61 -5.98
N LEU A 227 -36.35 3.34 -6.17
CA LEU A 227 -35.58 3.67 -7.36
C LEU A 227 -35.43 2.39 -8.20
N PRO A 228 -36.08 2.32 -9.37
CA PRO A 228 -35.94 1.17 -10.26
C PRO A 228 -34.53 1.13 -10.88
N ALA A 229 -34.15 -0.02 -11.42
CA ALA A 229 -32.88 -0.20 -12.11
C ALA A 229 -32.79 0.71 -13.36
N SER A 230 -31.66 1.38 -13.61
CA SER A 230 -30.41 1.43 -12.84
C SER A 230 -30.41 2.57 -11.81
N ALA A 231 -30.44 2.25 -10.50
CA ALA A 231 -30.60 3.25 -9.45
C ALA A 231 -29.41 4.22 -9.34
N TYR A 232 -28.18 3.78 -9.67
CA TYR A 232 -26.99 4.64 -9.63
C TYR A 232 -27.00 5.76 -10.68
N THR A 233 -27.84 5.64 -11.71
CA THR A 233 -28.12 6.66 -12.76
C THR A 233 -29.61 7.01 -12.82
N ALA A 234 -30.30 7.01 -11.68
CA ALA A 234 -31.76 7.05 -11.60
C ALA A 234 -32.40 8.17 -12.43
N THR A 235 -33.40 7.79 -13.24
CA THR A 235 -34.27 8.70 -14.00
C THR A 235 -35.71 8.68 -13.50
N GLU A 236 -35.99 7.91 -12.46
CA GLU A 236 -37.33 7.68 -11.94
C GLU A 236 -37.29 7.52 -10.43
N VAL A 237 -38.23 8.18 -9.75
CA VAL A 237 -38.48 8.00 -8.32
C VAL A 237 -39.94 7.61 -8.14
N LYS A 238 -40.19 6.43 -7.56
CA LYS A 238 -41.53 6.00 -7.15
C LYS A 238 -41.68 6.18 -5.65
N VAL A 239 -42.82 6.73 -5.21
CA VAL A 239 -43.14 6.90 -3.79
C VAL A 239 -44.49 6.24 -3.53
N VAL A 240 -44.53 5.35 -2.54
CA VAL A 240 -45.75 4.72 -2.03
C VAL A 240 -45.99 5.24 -0.62
N LYS A 241 -47.09 5.97 -0.39
CA LYS A 241 -47.48 6.46 0.93
C LYS A 241 -48.58 5.58 1.53
N TYR A 242 -48.49 5.30 2.82
CA TYR A 242 -49.49 4.57 3.60
C TYR A 242 -50.44 5.57 4.25
N LEU A 243 -51.73 5.46 3.91
CA LEU A 243 -52.77 6.37 4.40
C LEU A 243 -53.44 5.81 5.66
N GLU A 244 -54.07 6.70 6.44
CA GLU A 244 -54.71 6.33 7.72
C GLU A 244 -55.87 5.34 7.55
N ASP A 245 -56.51 5.30 6.38
CA ASP A 245 -57.57 4.35 6.03
C ASP A 245 -57.03 2.96 5.61
N GLY A 246 -55.71 2.76 5.70
CA GLY A 246 -55.03 1.51 5.31
C GLY A 246 -54.77 1.38 3.81
N SER A 247 -55.21 2.33 2.98
CA SER A 247 -54.92 2.34 1.55
C SER A 247 -53.51 2.87 1.25
N GLN A 248 -53.03 2.62 0.02
CA GLN A 248 -51.73 3.08 -0.45
C GLN A 248 -51.90 4.06 -1.61
N LYS A 249 -51.14 5.15 -1.59
CA LYS A 249 -51.08 6.12 -2.69
C LYS A 249 -49.71 6.06 -3.34
N GLU A 250 -49.69 5.70 -4.62
CA GLU A 250 -48.47 5.68 -5.42
C GLU A 250 -48.32 6.99 -6.22
N SER A 251 -47.08 7.44 -6.36
CA SER A 251 -46.70 8.53 -7.25
C SER A 251 -45.36 8.22 -7.91
N LYS A 252 -45.16 8.77 -9.10
CA LYS A 252 -43.97 8.57 -9.90
C LYS A 252 -43.52 9.92 -10.44
N THR A 253 -42.24 10.24 -10.27
CA THR A 253 -41.60 11.43 -10.82
C THR A 253 -40.48 11.01 -11.77
N LEU A 254 -40.43 11.61 -12.96
CA LEU A 254 -39.44 11.33 -13.98
C LEU A 254 -38.39 12.44 -14.06
N PHE A 255 -37.14 12.03 -14.23
CA PHE A 255 -35.94 12.85 -14.31
C PHE A 255 -35.11 12.38 -15.51
N PRO A 256 -35.47 12.78 -16.75
CA PRO A 256 -34.72 12.34 -17.92
C PRO A 256 -33.26 12.79 -17.84
N TRP A 257 -32.35 11.97 -18.38
CA TRP A 257 -30.95 12.37 -18.56
C TRP A 257 -30.85 13.61 -19.46
N PRO A 258 -29.80 14.43 -19.29
CA PRO A 258 -29.61 15.58 -20.15
C PRO A 258 -29.35 15.10 -21.59
N ALA A 259 -29.84 15.85 -22.57
CA ALA A 259 -29.62 15.51 -23.97
C ALA A 259 -28.10 15.49 -24.28
N PRO A 260 -27.58 14.43 -24.92
CA PRO A 260 -26.17 14.39 -25.29
C PRO A 260 -25.87 15.41 -26.39
N ALA A 261 -24.61 15.83 -26.46
CA ALA A 261 -24.16 16.65 -27.58
C ALA A 261 -24.31 15.87 -28.90
N PRO A 262 -24.65 16.53 -30.03
CA PRO A 262 -24.76 15.86 -31.32
C PRO A 262 -23.49 15.04 -31.65
N GLY A 263 -23.67 13.76 -31.94
CA GLY A 263 -22.57 12.84 -32.27
C GLY A 263 -21.76 12.31 -31.09
N ALA A 264 -22.14 12.63 -29.85
CA ALA A 264 -21.49 12.05 -28.67
C ALA A 264 -21.81 10.55 -28.54
N THR A 265 -20.77 9.77 -28.25
CA THR A 265 -20.87 8.35 -27.88
C THR A 265 -20.35 8.19 -26.45
N PHE A 266 -20.84 7.17 -25.74
CA PHE A 266 -20.44 6.87 -24.38
C PHE A 266 -20.10 5.38 -24.23
N ASN A 267 -19.12 5.09 -23.39
CA ASN A 267 -18.72 3.71 -23.09
C ASN A 267 -19.72 3.02 -22.17
N TYR A 268 -20.43 3.78 -21.32
CA TYR A 268 -21.35 3.27 -20.30
C TYR A 268 -22.71 3.98 -20.38
N GLY A 269 -23.79 3.27 -20.09
CA GLY A 269 -25.14 3.84 -20.04
C GLY A 269 -25.27 4.90 -18.95
N GLY A 270 -26.06 5.96 -19.21
CA GLY A 270 -26.29 7.04 -18.24
C GLY A 270 -25.11 8.01 -18.07
N SER A 271 -24.06 7.88 -18.87
CA SER A 271 -22.87 8.75 -18.85
C SER A 271 -23.18 10.23 -19.12
N GLU A 272 -24.35 10.54 -19.69
CA GLU A 272 -24.85 11.90 -19.79
C GLU A 272 -24.98 12.57 -18.40
N GLY A 273 -25.20 11.77 -17.36
CA GLY A 273 -25.31 12.22 -15.97
C GLY A 273 -24.01 12.71 -15.34
N PHE A 274 -22.84 12.39 -15.88
CA PHE A 274 -21.55 12.98 -15.45
C PHE A 274 -21.58 14.52 -15.53
N ARG A 275 -22.45 15.07 -16.38
CA ARG A 275 -22.70 16.52 -16.44
C ARG A 275 -23.07 17.10 -15.07
N TYR A 276 -23.86 16.39 -14.25
CA TYR A 276 -24.36 16.92 -12.98
C TYR A 276 -23.27 17.08 -11.93
N GLU A 277 -22.32 16.14 -11.84
CA GLU A 277 -21.18 16.27 -10.93
C GLU A 277 -20.17 17.31 -11.45
N ALA A 278 -19.95 17.39 -12.75
CA ALA A 278 -19.07 18.39 -13.34
C ALA A 278 -19.59 19.81 -13.03
N GLU A 279 -20.89 20.06 -13.25
CA GLU A 279 -21.55 21.33 -12.89
C GLU A 279 -21.42 21.65 -11.40
N ALA A 280 -21.54 20.64 -10.53
CA ALA A 280 -21.38 20.81 -9.09
C ALA A 280 -19.95 21.20 -8.70
N VAL A 281 -18.94 20.52 -9.26
CA VAL A 281 -17.51 20.84 -9.04
C VAL A 281 -17.16 22.24 -9.52
N ILE A 282 -17.58 22.61 -10.74
CA ILE A 282 -17.34 23.94 -11.31
C ILE A 282 -17.89 25.02 -10.39
N LYS A 283 -19.16 24.86 -9.97
CA LYS A 283 -19.83 25.82 -9.09
C LYS A 283 -19.13 25.93 -7.74
N ALA A 284 -18.70 24.82 -7.15
CA ALA A 284 -17.99 24.81 -5.87
C ALA A 284 -16.64 25.54 -5.97
N ILE A 285 -15.82 25.23 -6.99
CA ILE A 285 -14.54 25.88 -7.23
C ILE A 285 -14.72 27.38 -7.47
N GLN A 286 -15.67 27.79 -8.33
CA GLN A 286 -15.97 29.20 -8.59
C GLN A 286 -16.45 29.95 -7.34
N SER A 287 -17.13 29.24 -6.44
CA SER A 287 -17.58 29.76 -5.14
C SER A 287 -16.51 29.67 -4.06
N LYS A 288 -15.28 29.23 -4.39
CA LYS A 288 -14.15 29.04 -3.48
C LYS A 288 -14.44 28.06 -2.33
N GLU A 289 -15.32 27.09 -2.57
CA GLU A 289 -15.51 25.97 -1.66
C GLU A 289 -14.30 25.01 -1.76
N LEU A 290 -13.94 24.34 -0.67
CA LEU A 290 -12.82 23.38 -0.61
C LEU A 290 -13.27 21.91 -0.69
N GLU A 291 -14.57 21.68 -0.56
CA GLU A 291 -15.24 20.40 -0.69
C GLU A 291 -16.73 20.66 -0.96
N HIS A 292 -17.43 19.71 -1.57
CA HIS A 292 -18.83 19.90 -1.95
C HIS A 292 -19.80 19.48 -0.84
N LYS A 293 -20.77 20.32 -0.49
CA LYS A 293 -21.73 20.06 0.61
C LYS A 293 -22.64 18.84 0.42
N GLU A 294 -22.96 18.50 -0.83
CA GLU A 294 -23.79 17.33 -1.14
C GLU A 294 -23.03 16.00 -1.00
N TYR A 295 -21.69 16.03 -0.99
CA TYR A 295 -20.83 14.86 -0.82
C TYR A 295 -19.48 15.29 -0.22
N PRO A 296 -19.44 15.55 1.10
CA PRO A 296 -18.25 16.07 1.79
C PRO A 296 -17.17 15.00 1.95
N LEU A 297 -15.92 15.43 2.12
CA LEU A 297 -14.75 14.55 2.25
C LEU A 297 -14.85 13.62 3.48
N ASP A 298 -15.49 14.09 4.56
CA ASP A 298 -15.70 13.27 5.74
C ASP A 298 -16.65 12.09 5.48
N GLU A 299 -17.60 12.23 4.53
CA GLU A 299 -18.47 11.13 4.12
C GLU A 299 -17.70 10.11 3.27
N SER A 300 -16.89 10.56 2.31
CA SER A 300 -15.97 9.70 1.54
C SER A 300 -15.03 8.90 2.45
N LEU A 301 -14.40 9.55 3.45
CA LEU A 301 -13.51 8.88 4.40
C LEU A 301 -14.24 7.81 5.21
N GLN A 302 -15.46 8.11 5.66
CA GLN A 302 -16.27 7.17 6.44
C GLN A 302 -16.77 6.00 5.60
N ILE A 303 -17.19 6.25 4.35
CA ILE A 303 -17.52 5.18 3.39
C ILE A 303 -16.33 4.27 3.18
N MET A 304 -15.13 4.85 2.98
CA MET A 304 -13.90 4.07 2.85
C MET A 304 -13.59 3.25 4.11
N THR A 305 -13.83 3.80 5.30
CA THR A 305 -13.69 3.06 6.58
C THR A 305 -14.63 1.85 6.64
N ILE A 306 -15.88 2.01 6.19
CA ILE A 306 -16.84 0.91 6.10
C ILE A 306 -16.35 -0.13 5.08
N MET A 307 -15.84 0.30 3.93
CA MET A 307 -15.34 -0.59 2.88
C MET A 307 -14.13 -1.41 3.34
N ASP A 308 -13.16 -0.79 4.01
CA ASP A 308 -12.02 -1.49 4.62
C ASP A 308 -12.50 -2.56 5.60
N LYS A 309 -13.47 -2.24 6.47
CA LYS A 309 -14.05 -3.22 7.40
C LYS A 309 -14.73 -4.39 6.69
N ILE A 310 -15.47 -4.12 5.61
CA ILE A 310 -16.12 -5.17 4.80
C ILE A 310 -15.07 -6.09 4.17
N LEU A 311 -14.01 -5.53 3.56
CA LEU A 311 -12.93 -6.32 2.96
C LEU A 311 -12.19 -7.15 4.01
N LEU A 312 -11.95 -6.59 5.20
CA LEU A 312 -11.33 -7.30 6.31
C LEU A 312 -12.18 -8.49 6.79
N ASP A 313 -13.51 -8.36 6.82
CA ASP A 313 -14.40 -9.43 7.27
C ASP A 313 -14.47 -10.62 6.31
N VAL A 314 -14.30 -10.39 5.00
CA VAL A 314 -14.32 -11.46 3.98
C VAL A 314 -12.93 -11.96 3.60
N SER A 315 -11.90 -11.21 3.94
CA SER A 315 -10.54 -11.71 3.93
C SER A 315 -10.43 -12.74 5.04
N SER A 316 -10.18 -14.00 4.68
CA SER A 316 -9.76 -14.97 5.70
C SER A 316 -8.53 -14.39 6.37
N LEU A 317 -8.68 -13.86 7.59
CA LEU A 317 -7.56 -13.48 8.44
C LEU A 317 -6.66 -14.70 8.48
N ALA A 318 -5.54 -14.67 7.75
CA ALA A 318 -4.69 -15.83 7.48
C ALA A 318 -3.99 -16.28 8.77
N GLY A 319 -4.75 -16.89 9.69
CA GLY A 319 -4.33 -17.18 11.06
C GLY A 319 -4.36 -16.00 12.03
N PHE A 320 -4.81 -14.80 11.65
CA PHE A 320 -4.88 -13.64 12.56
C PHE A 320 -6.21 -13.62 13.34
N ALA A 321 -6.16 -13.33 14.64
CA ALA A 321 -7.35 -13.26 15.48
C ALA A 321 -8.15 -11.96 15.29
N ARG A 322 -7.47 -10.86 14.89
CA ARG A 322 -8.03 -9.52 14.73
C ARG A 322 -7.30 -8.76 13.62
N ALA A 323 -7.97 -7.76 13.06
CA ALA A 323 -7.39 -6.71 12.24
C ALA A 323 -7.79 -5.34 12.79
N TYR A 324 -6.98 -4.32 12.52
CA TYR A 324 -7.14 -2.97 13.07
C TYR A 324 -7.25 -1.95 11.93
N GLY A 325 -8.01 -0.88 12.14
CA GLY A 325 -8.19 0.19 11.14
C GLY A 325 -7.03 1.19 11.10
N SER A 326 -6.15 1.15 12.12
CA SER A 326 -4.94 1.97 12.19
C SER A 326 -3.81 1.30 12.99
N TYR A 327 -2.57 1.77 12.80
CA TYR A 327 -1.42 1.31 13.58
C TYR A 327 -1.52 1.69 15.06
N GLU A 328 -2.17 2.82 15.36
CA GLU A 328 -2.43 3.27 16.73
C GLU A 328 -3.33 2.27 17.47
N GLU A 329 -4.43 1.85 16.84
CA GLU A 329 -5.34 0.84 17.41
C GLU A 329 -4.64 -0.49 17.67
N LEU A 330 -3.81 -0.96 16.72
CA LEU A 330 -2.99 -2.16 16.88
C LEU A 330 -2.04 -2.04 18.08
N CYS A 331 -1.33 -0.90 18.18
CA CYS A 331 -0.38 -0.68 19.26
C CYS A 331 -1.05 -0.44 20.61
N ALA A 332 -2.28 0.08 20.64
CA ALA A 332 -3.04 0.29 21.86
C ALA A 332 -3.68 -0.98 22.42
N ASP A 333 -3.83 -2.05 21.62
CA ASP A 333 -4.49 -3.29 22.07
C ASP A 333 -3.67 -3.96 23.19
N PRO A 334 -4.23 -4.13 24.41
CA PRO A 334 -3.52 -4.74 25.54
C PRO A 334 -3.21 -6.23 25.34
N GLU A 335 -3.82 -6.92 24.37
CA GLU A 335 -3.54 -8.33 24.05
C GLU A 335 -2.38 -8.52 23.07
N VAL A 336 -1.85 -7.45 22.49
CA VAL A 336 -0.69 -7.51 21.58
C VAL A 336 0.59 -7.33 22.41
N ASP A 337 1.46 -8.33 22.46
CA ASP A 337 2.74 -8.25 23.18
C ASP A 337 3.88 -7.72 22.30
N ALA A 338 3.84 -8.06 21.00
CA ALA A 338 4.87 -7.74 20.03
C ALA A 338 4.27 -7.30 18.69
N VAL A 339 4.97 -6.40 18.00
CA VAL A 339 4.62 -5.90 16.68
C VAL A 339 5.75 -6.24 15.70
N TYR A 340 5.41 -6.88 14.60
CA TYR A 340 6.30 -7.06 13.45
C TYR A 340 6.01 -5.97 12.41
N ILE A 341 7.00 -5.12 12.14
CA ILE A 341 6.89 -3.97 11.23
C ILE A 341 7.44 -4.37 9.86
N ALA A 342 6.55 -4.56 8.90
CA ALA A 342 6.85 -4.87 7.50
C ALA A 342 6.36 -3.78 6.54
N THR A 343 6.39 -2.52 6.99
CA THR A 343 6.00 -1.34 6.19
C THR A 343 7.14 -0.90 5.27
N ILE A 344 6.94 0.16 4.48
CA ILE A 344 8.04 0.74 3.67
C ILE A 344 9.08 1.42 4.58
N HIS A 345 10.35 1.48 4.15
CA HIS A 345 11.47 1.92 4.99
C HIS A 345 11.29 3.33 5.60
N VAL A 346 10.70 4.26 4.83
CA VAL A 346 10.54 5.66 5.27
C VAL A 346 9.67 5.85 6.51
N VAL A 347 8.79 4.89 6.82
CA VAL A 347 7.92 4.94 8.00
C VAL A 347 8.36 4.00 9.12
N HIS A 348 9.47 3.24 8.94
CA HIS A 348 9.96 2.34 10.00
C HIS A 348 10.23 3.09 11.30
N PHE A 349 10.92 4.23 11.24
CA PHE A 349 11.25 5.01 12.44
C PHE A 349 10.01 5.40 13.25
N ASP A 350 8.96 5.88 12.57
CA ASP A 350 7.72 6.31 13.20
C ASP A 350 6.95 5.12 13.79
N HIS A 351 6.85 4.01 13.05
CA HIS A 351 6.15 2.80 13.51
C HIS A 351 6.87 2.10 14.66
N ILE A 352 8.21 2.04 14.64
CA ILE A 352 9.01 1.50 15.76
C ILE A 352 8.77 2.38 17.00
N THR A 353 8.85 3.70 16.83
CA THR A 353 8.63 4.65 17.93
C THR A 353 7.22 4.53 18.51
N LEU A 354 6.21 4.38 17.65
CA LEU A 354 4.81 4.19 18.04
C LEU A 354 4.63 2.92 18.89
N ALA A 355 5.12 1.77 18.40
CA ALA A 355 4.99 0.49 19.08
C ALA A 355 5.73 0.48 20.43
N LEU A 356 6.98 0.97 20.47
CA LEU A 356 7.77 1.04 21.70
C LEU A 356 7.13 1.99 22.74
N ASN A 357 6.52 3.10 22.30
CA ASN A 357 5.83 4.02 23.21
C ASN A 357 4.58 3.39 23.84
N HIS A 358 3.93 2.47 23.14
CA HIS A 358 2.82 1.67 23.64
C HIS A 358 3.25 0.43 24.43
N GLY A 359 4.54 0.28 24.72
CA GLY A 359 5.03 -0.85 25.53
C GLY A 359 5.15 -2.16 24.75
N LYS A 360 5.18 -2.12 23.42
CA LYS A 360 5.23 -3.33 22.57
C LYS A 360 6.66 -3.71 22.22
N HIS A 361 6.97 -5.01 22.24
CA HIS A 361 8.20 -5.53 21.66
C HIS A 361 8.19 -5.35 20.14
N VAL A 362 9.35 -5.13 19.52
CA VAL A 362 9.42 -4.82 18.09
C VAL A 362 10.40 -5.73 17.35
N LEU A 363 9.89 -6.38 16.31
CA LEU A 363 10.69 -6.90 15.20
C LEU A 363 10.41 -6.01 13.98
N VAL A 364 11.41 -5.58 13.24
CA VAL A 364 11.19 -4.69 12.08
C VAL A 364 12.03 -5.15 10.90
N GLU A 365 11.43 -5.13 9.71
CA GLU A 365 12.11 -5.47 8.46
C GLU A 365 13.37 -4.63 8.24
N LYS A 366 14.34 -5.22 7.54
CA LYS A 366 15.61 -4.55 7.27
C LYS A 366 15.49 -3.50 6.14
N PRO A 367 16.37 -2.49 6.12
CA PRO A 367 17.12 -2.02 7.27
C PRO A 367 16.16 -1.39 8.30
N MET A 368 16.56 -1.42 9.58
CA MET A 368 15.72 -1.02 10.71
C MET A 368 15.16 0.39 10.53
N THR A 369 15.98 1.33 10.04
CA THR A 369 15.58 2.70 9.75
C THR A 369 16.38 3.24 8.56
N MET A 370 16.11 4.48 8.14
CA MET A 370 16.73 5.09 6.96
C MET A 370 18.20 5.46 7.13
N ASN A 371 18.69 5.65 8.36
CA ASN A 371 20.08 6.03 8.64
C ASN A 371 20.51 5.67 10.08
N ALA A 372 21.82 5.77 10.37
CA ALA A 372 22.36 5.44 11.68
C ALA A 372 21.79 6.30 12.82
N LYS A 373 21.44 7.57 12.55
CA LYS A 373 20.89 8.50 13.54
C LYS A 373 19.51 8.04 14.03
N GLN A 374 18.63 7.68 13.10
CA GLN A 374 17.33 7.10 13.42
C GLN A 374 17.49 5.77 14.15
N THR A 375 18.37 4.88 13.67
CA THR A 375 18.65 3.58 14.32
C THR A 375 19.13 3.76 15.76
N ALA A 376 20.05 4.70 16.01
CA ALA A 376 20.52 5.01 17.36
C ALA A 376 19.38 5.49 18.28
N SER A 377 18.48 6.31 17.74
CA SER A 377 17.36 6.88 18.48
C SER A 377 16.36 5.80 18.93
N VAL A 378 16.00 4.86 18.04
CA VAL A 378 15.06 3.78 18.39
C VAL A 378 15.69 2.72 19.31
N ILE A 379 17.00 2.47 19.17
CA ILE A 379 17.75 1.61 20.11
C ILE A 379 17.71 2.20 21.52
N GLU A 380 17.92 3.51 21.66
CA GLU A 380 17.89 4.17 22.96
C GLU A 380 16.49 4.20 23.56
N LEU A 381 15.46 4.41 22.72
CA LEU A 381 14.07 4.31 23.13
C LEU A 381 13.72 2.90 23.65
N ALA A 382 14.09 1.85 22.92
CA ALA A 382 13.84 0.48 23.33
C ALA A 382 14.52 0.13 24.66
N LYS A 383 15.77 0.57 24.86
CA LYS A 383 16.48 0.43 26.14
C LYS A 383 15.76 1.17 27.27
N THR A 384 15.35 2.42 27.03
CA THR A 384 14.64 3.25 28.02
C THR A 384 13.31 2.61 28.43
N LYS A 385 12.61 2.01 27.48
CA LYS A 385 11.34 1.31 27.70
C LYS A 385 11.52 -0.12 28.22
N ASN A 386 12.75 -0.63 28.25
CA ASN A 386 13.08 -2.02 28.58
C ASN A 386 12.30 -3.04 27.72
N LEU A 387 12.29 -2.81 26.40
CA LEU A 387 11.58 -3.63 25.42
C LEU A 387 12.56 -4.28 24.44
N PHE A 388 12.22 -5.49 24.01
CA PHE A 388 12.88 -6.16 22.88
C PHE A 388 12.77 -5.32 21.60
N LEU A 389 13.89 -5.18 20.89
CA LEU A 389 13.98 -4.60 19.56
C LEU A 389 14.95 -5.44 18.71
N MET A 390 14.57 -5.74 17.47
CA MET A 390 15.45 -6.42 16.52
C MET A 390 15.16 -6.03 15.07
N GLU A 391 16.21 -5.89 14.27
CA GLU A 391 16.16 -5.76 12.81
C GLU A 391 16.11 -7.14 12.15
N GLY A 392 15.22 -7.30 11.18
CA GLY A 392 14.85 -8.56 10.51
C GLY A 392 15.90 -9.06 9.52
N VAL A 393 17.10 -9.36 10.02
CA VAL A 393 18.18 -9.97 9.22
C VAL A 393 18.14 -11.49 9.39
N TRP A 394 17.04 -12.09 8.91
CA TRP A 394 16.71 -13.51 9.05
C TRP A 394 17.84 -14.48 8.68
N THR A 395 18.70 -14.13 7.71
CA THR A 395 19.88 -14.91 7.31
C THR A 395 20.75 -15.34 8.50
N ARG A 396 20.82 -14.53 9.58
CA ARG A 396 21.59 -14.81 10.80
C ARG A 396 21.12 -16.04 11.57
N PHE A 397 19.88 -16.45 11.38
CA PHE A 397 19.20 -17.48 12.16
C PHE A 397 19.22 -18.85 11.48
N PHE A 398 19.63 -18.92 10.21
CA PHE A 398 19.72 -20.17 9.48
C PHE A 398 20.71 -21.15 10.13
N PRO A 399 20.38 -22.46 10.21
CA PRO A 399 21.28 -23.49 10.70
C PRO A 399 22.62 -23.54 9.94
N SER A 400 22.59 -23.27 8.63
CA SER A 400 23.78 -23.16 7.79
C SER A 400 24.72 -22.04 8.26
N ILE A 401 24.19 -20.89 8.64
CA ILE A 401 24.98 -19.74 9.10
C ILE A 401 25.48 -19.95 10.54
N LYS A 402 24.70 -20.63 11.39
CA LYS A 402 25.18 -21.12 12.70
C LYS A 402 26.38 -22.06 12.54
N PHE A 403 26.35 -22.94 11.53
CA PHE A 403 27.47 -23.82 11.19
C PHE A 403 28.67 -23.05 10.66
N VAL A 404 28.48 -22.04 9.80
CA VAL A 404 29.58 -21.16 9.34
C VAL A 404 30.27 -20.48 10.53
N ARG A 405 29.52 -19.88 11.47
CA ARG A 405 30.10 -19.26 12.68
C ARG A 405 30.93 -20.26 13.48
N LYS A 406 30.39 -21.47 13.71
CA LYS A 406 31.12 -22.53 14.39
C LYS A 406 32.47 -22.85 13.72
N LEU A 407 32.51 -22.95 12.39
CA LEU A 407 33.76 -23.21 11.66
C LEU A 407 34.78 -22.07 11.80
N LEU A 408 34.30 -20.82 11.84
CA LEU A 408 35.14 -19.64 12.06
C LEU A 408 35.70 -19.63 13.49
N ASP A 409 34.86 -19.88 14.49
CA ASP A 409 35.24 -19.92 15.90
C ASP A 409 36.26 -21.04 16.19
N GLU A 410 36.14 -22.18 15.49
CA GLU A 410 37.08 -23.30 15.59
C GLU A 410 38.38 -23.08 14.78
N GLY A 411 38.50 -21.96 14.05
CA GLY A 411 39.67 -21.66 13.21
C GLY A 411 39.84 -22.65 12.04
N TYR A 412 38.75 -23.25 11.56
CA TYR A 412 38.77 -24.37 10.61
C TYR A 412 39.38 -23.99 9.25
N ILE A 413 39.28 -22.72 8.85
CA ILE A 413 39.90 -22.16 7.63
C ILE A 413 41.10 -21.25 7.93
N GLY A 414 41.62 -21.27 9.16
CA GLY A 414 42.72 -20.41 9.59
C GLY A 414 42.31 -18.94 9.73
N ASP A 415 43.30 -18.05 9.66
CA ASP A 415 43.06 -16.61 9.79
C ASP A 415 42.35 -16.10 8.54
N VAL A 416 41.20 -15.46 8.72
CA VAL A 416 40.38 -14.96 7.62
C VAL A 416 40.91 -13.60 7.17
N HIS A 417 41.13 -13.43 5.86
CA HIS A 417 41.64 -12.17 5.29
C HIS A 417 40.68 -11.51 4.31
N HIS A 418 39.73 -12.26 3.74
CA HIS A 418 38.81 -11.71 2.74
C HIS A 418 37.41 -12.29 2.86
N VAL A 419 36.41 -11.40 2.79
CA VAL A 419 35.01 -11.76 2.58
C VAL A 419 34.53 -11.10 1.30
N HIS A 420 33.98 -11.88 0.38
CA HIS A 420 33.32 -11.40 -0.82
C HIS A 420 31.85 -11.80 -0.80
N GLY A 421 30.96 -10.85 -1.01
CA GLY A 421 29.53 -11.12 -1.16
C GLY A 421 28.95 -10.33 -2.32
N ASP A 422 28.07 -10.95 -3.08
CA ASP A 422 27.38 -10.30 -4.18
C ASP A 422 25.88 -10.60 -4.10
N ILE A 423 25.05 -9.62 -4.43
CA ILE A 423 23.61 -9.83 -4.60
C ILE A 423 23.05 -8.95 -5.73
N GLY A 424 22.35 -9.56 -6.67
CA GLY A 424 21.75 -8.88 -7.81
C GLY A 424 20.38 -9.46 -8.09
N ILE A 425 19.38 -8.60 -8.16
CA ILE A 425 18.02 -8.97 -8.53
C ILE A 425 17.50 -7.92 -9.52
N PRO A 426 17.10 -8.29 -10.75
CA PRO A 426 16.73 -7.35 -11.79
C PRO A 426 15.28 -6.85 -11.63
N TYR A 427 15.04 -5.91 -10.72
CA TYR A 427 13.72 -5.27 -10.52
C TYR A 427 13.67 -3.80 -10.96
N VAL A 428 14.78 -3.23 -11.43
CA VAL A 428 14.84 -1.89 -12.05
C VAL A 428 15.27 -2.00 -13.51
N ASN A 429 14.58 -1.28 -14.39
CA ASN A 429 14.91 -1.14 -15.81
C ASN A 429 14.69 0.30 -16.28
N SER A 430 14.97 0.60 -17.56
CA SER A 430 14.87 1.95 -18.10
C SER A 430 13.47 2.58 -18.02
N GLN A 431 12.41 1.78 -17.89
CA GLN A 431 11.03 2.26 -17.75
C GLN A 431 10.64 2.46 -16.29
N THR A 432 11.26 1.73 -15.36
CA THR A 432 10.91 1.76 -13.92
C THR A 432 11.87 2.57 -13.06
N GLU A 433 13.03 2.96 -13.59
CA GLU A 433 14.04 3.77 -12.89
C GLU A 433 13.47 5.06 -12.28
N VAL A 434 12.53 5.73 -12.97
CA VAL A 434 11.88 6.96 -12.51
C VAL A 434 11.01 6.77 -11.25
N ASN A 435 10.62 5.53 -10.98
CA ASN A 435 9.84 5.16 -9.79
C ASN A 435 10.74 4.71 -8.64
N PHE A 436 12.06 4.56 -8.87
CA PHE A 436 13.03 4.15 -7.87
C PHE A 436 13.60 5.39 -7.19
N ARG A 437 12.99 5.80 -6.07
CA ARG A 437 13.14 7.13 -5.48
C ARG A 437 13.70 7.08 -4.07
N SER A 438 14.70 7.91 -3.81
CA SER A 438 15.24 8.12 -2.45
C SER A 438 14.16 8.61 -1.47
N SER A 439 13.20 9.40 -1.93
CA SER A 439 12.07 9.90 -1.14
C SER A 439 11.12 8.81 -0.66
N SER A 440 11.11 7.65 -1.31
CA SER A 440 10.29 6.49 -0.95
C SER A 440 11.06 5.46 -0.13
N GLY A 441 12.34 5.71 0.14
CA GLY A 441 13.23 4.76 0.82
C GLY A 441 13.68 3.61 -0.08
N ASP A 442 13.70 3.83 -1.40
CA ASP A 442 14.24 2.87 -2.35
C ASP A 442 15.78 2.91 -2.36
N GLY A 443 16.38 1.82 -2.84
CA GLY A 443 17.83 1.69 -3.01
C GLY A 443 18.26 0.23 -2.99
N ALA A 444 19.14 -0.16 -3.91
CA ALA A 444 19.66 -1.52 -3.97
C ALA A 444 20.48 -1.84 -2.70
N LEU A 445 21.19 -0.85 -2.14
CA LEU A 445 21.92 -0.96 -0.88
C LEU A 445 20.99 -1.25 0.30
N LEU A 446 19.92 -0.46 0.48
CA LEU A 446 18.91 -0.68 1.53
C LEU A 446 18.23 -2.04 1.35
N GLY A 447 17.73 -2.30 0.15
CA GLY A 447 16.90 -3.47 -0.11
C GLY A 447 17.67 -4.79 -0.05
N ILE A 448 18.84 -4.87 -0.70
CA ILE A 448 19.56 -6.15 -0.86
C ILE A 448 21.03 -6.07 -0.42
N GLY A 449 21.70 -4.92 -0.54
CA GLY A 449 23.12 -4.77 -0.20
C GLY A 449 23.45 -5.02 1.28
N ILE A 450 22.47 -4.92 2.17
CA ILE A 450 22.61 -5.29 3.58
C ILE A 450 22.98 -6.76 3.80
N TYR A 451 22.55 -7.68 2.93
CA TYR A 451 22.85 -9.11 3.10
C TYR A 451 24.36 -9.43 3.00
N PRO A 452 25.07 -9.11 1.89
CA PRO A 452 26.51 -9.34 1.83
C PRO A 452 27.26 -8.52 2.88
N LEU A 453 26.78 -7.32 3.23
CA LEU A 453 27.38 -6.50 4.30
C LEU A 453 27.27 -7.17 5.68
N SER A 454 26.14 -7.80 5.96
CA SER A 454 25.91 -8.58 7.18
C SER A 454 26.96 -9.69 7.33
N PHE A 455 27.35 -10.38 6.25
CA PHE A 455 28.43 -11.38 6.31
C PHE A 455 29.81 -10.78 6.61
N VAL A 456 30.15 -9.64 6.00
CA VAL A 456 31.43 -8.97 6.26
C VAL A 456 31.55 -8.61 7.74
N THR A 457 30.49 -8.00 8.31
CA THR A 457 30.47 -7.59 9.72
C THR A 457 30.43 -8.77 10.70
N MET A 458 29.85 -9.90 10.30
CA MET A 458 29.90 -11.14 11.11
C MET A 458 31.33 -11.64 11.31
N VAL A 459 32.16 -11.52 10.26
CA VAL A 459 33.49 -12.12 10.21
C VAL A 459 34.54 -11.18 10.80
N PHE A 460 34.50 -9.91 10.43
CA PHE A 460 35.53 -8.93 10.83
C PHE A 460 35.08 -7.97 11.93
N GLY A 461 33.80 -8.01 12.34
CA GLY A 461 33.23 -7.09 13.30
C GLY A 461 32.71 -5.79 12.67
N THR A 462 32.35 -4.86 13.55
CA THR A 462 31.51 -3.69 13.23
C THR A 462 32.28 -2.40 12.95
N GLU A 463 33.60 -2.40 13.08
CA GLU A 463 34.44 -1.19 13.01
C GLU A 463 35.45 -1.25 11.86
N PRO A 464 35.02 -1.00 10.61
CA PRO A 464 35.97 -0.85 9.50
C PRO A 464 36.82 0.41 9.69
N LEU A 465 38.10 0.32 9.39
CA LEU A 465 39.05 1.44 9.39
C LEU A 465 38.80 2.40 8.23
N LYS A 466 38.34 1.88 7.10
CA LYS A 466 38.10 2.64 5.89
C LYS A 466 37.04 1.99 5.01
N ILE A 467 36.19 2.82 4.41
CA ILE A 467 35.17 2.41 3.44
C ILE A 467 35.48 3.13 2.13
N THR A 468 35.58 2.38 1.04
CA THR A 468 35.66 2.93 -0.32
C THR A 468 34.52 2.37 -1.14
N ALA A 469 33.70 3.21 -1.75
CA ALA A 469 32.53 2.77 -2.52
C ALA A 469 32.37 3.54 -3.82
N ALA A 470 31.71 2.91 -4.79
CA ALA A 470 31.32 3.49 -6.07
C ALA A 470 30.00 2.88 -6.52
N GLY A 471 29.19 3.64 -7.26
CA GLY A 471 27.87 3.19 -7.69
C GLY A 471 27.18 4.17 -8.61
N LYS A 472 25.91 3.91 -8.87
CA LYS A 472 25.07 4.74 -9.73
C LYS A 472 23.73 5.00 -9.09
N VAL A 473 23.35 6.27 -9.10
CA VAL A 473 22.05 6.76 -8.65
C VAL A 473 21.08 6.83 -9.83
N SER A 474 19.81 6.49 -9.58
CA SER A 474 18.69 6.65 -10.50
C SER A 474 18.34 8.12 -10.70
N SER A 475 17.54 8.42 -11.72
CA SER A 475 16.88 9.73 -11.85
C SER A 475 16.04 10.14 -10.61
N GLY A 476 15.54 9.17 -9.84
CA GLY A 476 14.81 9.40 -8.58
C GLY A 476 15.69 9.54 -7.33
N GLY A 477 17.02 9.51 -7.46
CA GLY A 477 17.95 9.72 -6.35
C GLY A 477 18.30 8.48 -5.51
N ALA A 478 17.76 7.30 -5.82
CA ALA A 478 18.10 6.05 -5.14
C ALA A 478 19.27 5.31 -5.85
N ASP A 479 20.11 4.57 -5.14
CA ASP A 479 21.19 3.80 -5.75
C ASP A 479 20.65 2.56 -6.49
N MET A 480 20.92 2.46 -7.80
CA MET A 480 20.54 1.29 -8.60
C MET A 480 21.54 0.14 -8.46
N TYR A 481 22.82 0.46 -8.29
CA TYR A 481 23.88 -0.51 -8.05
C TYR A 481 25.08 0.15 -7.37
N GLY A 482 25.91 -0.68 -6.75
CA GLY A 482 27.16 -0.23 -6.17
C GLY A 482 28.08 -1.38 -5.76
N THR A 483 29.30 -0.97 -5.43
CA THR A 483 30.33 -1.83 -4.84
C THR A 483 30.98 -1.09 -3.67
N ALA A 484 31.35 -1.80 -2.63
CA ALA A 484 32.09 -1.24 -1.51
C ALA A 484 33.19 -2.18 -1.02
N THR A 485 34.33 -1.60 -0.66
CA THR A 485 35.45 -2.26 0.04
C THR A 485 35.53 -1.71 1.46
N LEU A 486 35.55 -2.60 2.43
CA LEU A 486 35.68 -2.31 3.86
C LEU A 486 37.03 -2.84 4.35
N GLU A 487 37.94 -1.95 4.73
CA GLU A 487 39.26 -2.31 5.25
C GLU A 487 39.22 -2.41 6.78
N TYR A 488 39.80 -3.47 7.34
CA TYR A 488 39.87 -3.74 8.78
C TYR A 488 41.32 -3.90 9.23
N SER A 489 41.56 -3.88 10.54
CA SER A 489 42.86 -4.19 11.12
C SER A 489 43.32 -5.61 10.75
N GLY A 490 44.64 -5.85 10.72
CA GLY A 490 45.19 -7.19 10.47
C GLY A 490 45.26 -7.58 8.99
N ASN A 491 45.24 -6.61 8.07
CA ASN A 491 45.21 -6.84 6.62
C ASN A 491 43.98 -7.65 6.18
N CYS A 492 42.85 -7.39 6.82
CA CYS A 492 41.57 -8.02 6.51
C CYS A 492 40.70 -7.02 5.75
N PHE A 493 39.96 -7.50 4.74
CA PHE A 493 39.03 -6.64 4.01
C PHE A 493 37.80 -7.39 3.51
N GLY A 494 36.67 -6.69 3.47
CA GLY A 494 35.43 -7.16 2.87
C GLY A 494 35.15 -6.44 1.55
N THR A 495 34.52 -7.14 0.62
CA THR A 495 34.02 -6.56 -0.64
C THR A 495 32.58 -6.98 -0.85
N ILE A 496 31.71 -6.00 -1.10
CA ILE A 496 30.30 -6.24 -1.40
C ILE A 496 29.94 -5.67 -2.77
N ASN A 497 29.09 -6.38 -3.51
CA ASN A 497 28.46 -5.90 -4.74
C ASN A 497 26.95 -6.02 -4.62
N PHE A 498 26.23 -5.00 -5.05
CA PHE A 498 24.78 -5.01 -5.07
C PHE A 498 24.22 -4.34 -6.33
N THR A 499 23.14 -4.87 -6.89
CA THR A 499 22.50 -4.30 -8.09
C THR A 499 21.02 -4.65 -8.20
N ALA A 500 20.20 -3.65 -8.54
CA ALA A 500 18.80 -3.81 -8.91
C ALA A 500 18.60 -4.03 -10.42
N LEU A 501 19.68 -4.02 -11.22
CA LEU A 501 19.62 -4.02 -12.69
C LEU A 501 19.87 -5.41 -13.32
N ALA A 502 20.51 -6.31 -12.59
CA ALA A 502 20.96 -7.59 -13.13
C ALA A 502 20.93 -8.66 -12.03
N GLU A 503 20.79 -9.91 -12.45
CA GLU A 503 21.04 -11.05 -11.57
C GLU A 503 22.55 -11.25 -11.41
N LEU A 504 23.02 -11.37 -10.16
CA LEU A 504 24.40 -11.74 -9.85
C LEU A 504 24.47 -13.20 -9.36
N GLY A 505 25.67 -13.65 -9.00
CA GLY A 505 25.88 -14.98 -8.46
C GLY A 505 25.11 -15.21 -7.15
N ASN A 506 24.80 -14.14 -6.41
CA ASN A 506 24.07 -14.18 -5.15
C ASN A 506 24.78 -15.08 -4.12
N THR A 507 26.12 -15.03 -4.09
CA THR A 507 26.98 -15.90 -3.27
C THR A 507 27.77 -15.14 -2.23
N VAL A 508 28.27 -15.86 -1.22
CA VAL A 508 29.26 -15.33 -0.28
C VAL A 508 30.44 -16.28 -0.18
N THR A 509 31.65 -15.74 -0.19
CA THR A 509 32.90 -16.49 0.00
C THR A 509 33.72 -15.86 1.11
N ILE A 510 34.12 -16.67 2.08
CA ILE A 510 34.98 -16.30 3.21
C ILE A 510 36.31 -17.04 3.03
N THR A 511 37.41 -16.31 2.90
CA THR A 511 38.73 -16.87 2.56
C THR A 511 39.71 -16.65 3.68
N GLY A 512 40.29 -17.75 4.19
CA GLY A 512 41.34 -17.74 5.20
C GLY A 512 42.60 -18.48 4.77
N THR A 513 43.60 -18.51 5.67
CA THR A 513 44.93 -19.06 5.35
C THR A 513 44.95 -20.57 5.13
N LYS A 514 43.99 -21.32 5.69
CA LYS A 514 43.91 -22.78 5.61
C LYS A 514 42.72 -23.27 4.79
N GLY A 515 41.93 -22.37 4.20
CA GLY A 515 40.78 -22.77 3.41
C GLY A 515 39.83 -21.63 3.06
N ARG A 516 38.69 -22.01 2.50
CA ARG A 516 37.58 -21.09 2.19
C ARG A 516 36.23 -21.74 2.51
N ILE A 517 35.28 -20.90 2.92
CA ILE A 517 33.86 -21.25 3.05
C ILE A 517 33.11 -20.52 1.96
N ARG A 518 32.36 -21.25 1.13
CA ARG A 518 31.45 -20.72 0.12
C ARG A 518 30.01 -21.02 0.51
N ILE A 519 29.20 -19.99 0.52
CA ILE A 519 27.75 -20.02 0.71
C ILE A 519 27.13 -19.84 -0.68
N PRO A 520 26.57 -20.91 -1.28
CA PRO A 520 26.00 -20.87 -2.62
C PRO A 520 24.73 -20.01 -2.70
N SER A 521 24.27 -19.79 -3.94
CA SER A 521 23.07 -19.02 -4.23
C SER A 521 21.78 -19.73 -3.79
N PRO A 522 20.78 -18.99 -3.25
CA PRO A 522 20.89 -17.61 -2.77
C PRO A 522 21.54 -17.56 -1.38
N ALA A 523 22.62 -16.78 -1.22
CA ALA A 523 23.37 -16.75 0.05
C ALA A 523 22.59 -16.18 1.24
N HIS A 524 21.57 -15.34 0.99
CA HIS A 524 20.72 -14.78 2.02
C HIS A 524 19.74 -15.80 2.64
N SER A 525 19.54 -16.96 1.99
CA SER A 525 18.67 -18.04 2.48
C SER A 525 19.27 -19.43 2.22
N ALA A 526 20.59 -19.54 2.39
CA ALA A 526 21.35 -20.72 1.99
C ALA A 526 21.06 -21.97 2.83
N THR A 527 20.84 -23.09 2.15
CA THR A 527 20.70 -24.44 2.74
C THR A 527 21.90 -25.35 2.45
N GLU A 528 22.99 -24.77 1.94
CA GLU A 528 24.23 -25.48 1.66
C GLU A 528 25.42 -24.62 2.08
N VAL A 529 26.46 -25.26 2.60
CA VAL A 529 27.75 -24.65 2.89
C VAL A 529 28.83 -25.54 2.31
N VAL A 530 29.68 -24.97 1.45
CA VAL A 530 30.81 -25.67 0.82
C VAL A 530 32.09 -25.18 1.47
N VAL A 531 32.87 -26.10 2.04
CA VAL A 531 34.13 -25.80 2.71
C VAL A 531 35.26 -26.43 1.92
N THR A 532 36.24 -25.63 1.51
CA THR A 532 37.48 -26.12 0.90
C THR A 532 38.62 -25.93 1.90
N GLN A 533 39.31 -27.00 2.29
CA GLN A 533 40.54 -26.93 3.09
C GLN A 533 41.78 -26.99 2.20
N PHE A 534 42.81 -26.23 2.55
CA PHE A 534 44.12 -26.25 1.92
C PHE A 534 45.04 -27.15 2.75
N LEU A 535 45.48 -28.26 2.16
CA LEU A 535 46.30 -29.26 2.82
C LEU A 535 47.79 -28.94 2.68
N ASN A 536 48.60 -29.46 3.61
CA ASN A 536 50.04 -29.18 3.67
C ASN A 536 50.83 -29.67 2.44
N ASP A 537 50.29 -30.64 1.70
CA ASP A 537 50.86 -31.15 0.45
C ASP A 537 50.49 -30.29 -0.78
N GLY A 538 49.79 -29.18 -0.57
CA GLY A 538 49.32 -28.27 -1.62
C GLY A 538 48.00 -28.70 -2.28
N SER A 539 47.43 -29.84 -1.90
CA SER A 539 46.13 -30.29 -2.39
C SER A 539 44.97 -29.59 -1.66
N GLN A 540 43.77 -29.69 -2.23
CA GLN A 540 42.55 -29.11 -1.66
C GLN A 540 41.52 -30.20 -1.42
N GLN A 541 40.85 -30.14 -0.26
CA GLN A 541 39.74 -31.01 0.07
C GLN A 541 38.46 -30.19 0.17
N GLU A 542 37.46 -30.52 -0.63
CA GLU A 542 36.15 -29.87 -0.60
C GLU A 542 35.09 -30.76 0.06
N LYS A 543 34.26 -30.16 0.91
CA LYS A 543 33.12 -30.81 1.54
C LYS A 543 31.90 -29.90 1.47
N SER A 544 30.82 -30.39 0.88
CA SER A 544 29.50 -29.75 0.98
C SER A 544 28.73 -30.32 2.18
N THR A 545 28.11 -29.44 2.94
CA THR A 545 27.15 -29.77 4.01
C THR A 545 25.81 -29.13 3.68
N LYS A 546 24.76 -29.95 3.60
CA LYS A 546 23.39 -29.50 3.32
C LYS A 546 22.55 -29.47 4.59
N PHE A 547 21.67 -28.50 4.66
CA PHE A 547 20.74 -28.26 5.76
C PHE A 547 19.32 -28.36 5.20
N PRO A 548 18.43 -29.17 5.80
CA PRO A 548 17.07 -29.28 5.31
C PRO A 548 16.32 -27.96 5.47
N TRP A 549 15.45 -27.64 4.52
CA TRP A 549 14.45 -26.58 4.69
C TRP A 549 13.47 -26.96 5.81
N PRO A 550 12.96 -25.98 6.58
CA PRO A 550 11.89 -26.25 7.52
C PRO A 550 10.62 -26.68 6.76
N THR A 551 9.91 -27.66 7.31
CA THR A 551 8.60 -28.04 6.82
C THR A 551 7.57 -27.04 7.35
N PRO A 552 6.81 -26.33 6.48
CA PRO A 552 5.75 -25.44 6.94
C PRO A 552 4.73 -26.20 7.80
N SER A 553 4.16 -25.55 8.81
CA SER A 553 2.98 -26.12 9.49
C SER A 553 1.81 -26.19 8.51
N LEU A 554 0.91 -27.16 8.72
CA LEU A 554 -0.30 -27.35 7.90
C LEU A 554 -1.25 -26.14 7.93
N ASP A 555 -1.10 -25.27 8.94
CA ASP A 555 -1.99 -24.14 9.23
C ASP A 555 -1.53 -22.82 8.57
N ILE A 556 -0.36 -22.79 7.91
CA ILE A 556 0.11 -21.59 7.20
C ILE A 556 -0.51 -21.55 5.80
N ALA A 557 -1.21 -20.46 5.50
CA ALA A 557 -1.82 -20.22 4.19
C ALA A 557 -0.74 -20.18 3.09
N THR A 558 -0.81 -21.13 2.15
CA THR A 558 -0.01 -21.14 0.92
C THR A 558 -0.73 -20.38 -0.18
N PRO A 559 -0.01 -19.68 -1.09
CA PRO A 559 1.44 -19.74 -1.31
C PRO A 559 2.25 -18.59 -0.68
N PHE A 560 3.51 -18.88 -0.30
CA PHE A 560 4.51 -17.86 0.05
C PHE A 560 4.91 -17.03 -1.17
N LYS A 561 5.19 -15.73 -0.97
CA LYS A 561 5.55 -14.81 -2.06
C LYS A 561 6.98 -14.99 -2.62
N TYR A 562 7.92 -15.51 -1.82
CA TYR A 562 9.32 -15.67 -2.23
C TYR A 562 9.83 -17.09 -1.94
N PRO A 563 10.70 -17.65 -2.81
CA PRO A 563 11.36 -18.93 -2.53
C PRO A 563 12.15 -18.89 -1.22
N GLY A 564 11.91 -19.86 -0.33
CA GLY A 564 12.63 -19.98 0.93
C GLY A 564 12.06 -19.14 2.07
N SER A 565 10.92 -18.46 1.90
CA SER A 565 10.23 -17.74 2.97
C SER A 565 9.84 -18.64 4.14
N GLU A 566 9.76 -19.95 3.94
CA GLU A 566 9.56 -20.95 4.99
C GLU A 566 10.59 -20.82 6.12
N ALA A 567 11.81 -20.36 5.82
CA ALA A 567 12.88 -20.19 6.80
C ALA A 567 12.75 -18.95 7.69
N LEU A 568 11.76 -18.07 7.46
CA LEU A 568 11.42 -17.00 8.42
C LEU A 568 11.03 -17.57 9.79
N VAL A 569 10.60 -18.84 9.85
CA VAL A 569 10.33 -19.55 11.10
C VAL A 569 11.54 -19.54 12.05
N TYR A 570 12.77 -19.60 11.54
CA TYR A 570 13.96 -19.60 12.40
C TYR A 570 14.15 -18.26 13.12
N GLU A 571 13.86 -17.16 12.44
CA GLU A 571 13.89 -15.82 13.03
C GLU A 571 12.72 -15.65 14.01
N ALA A 572 11.52 -16.02 13.59
CA ALA A 572 10.32 -15.93 14.43
C ALA A 572 10.46 -16.73 15.73
N GLU A 573 11.00 -17.96 15.67
CA GLU A 573 11.28 -18.78 16.85
C GLU A 573 12.33 -18.15 17.75
N ALA A 574 13.42 -17.61 17.19
CA ALA A 574 14.47 -16.96 17.97
C ALA A 574 13.95 -15.70 18.69
N VAL A 575 13.18 -14.87 17.98
CA VAL A 575 12.51 -13.67 18.54
C VAL A 575 11.54 -14.06 19.65
N THR A 576 10.69 -15.06 19.40
CA THR A 576 9.72 -15.56 20.39
C THR A 576 10.42 -16.04 21.65
N ASN A 577 11.48 -16.85 21.51
CA ASN A 577 12.25 -17.36 22.63
C ASN A 577 12.96 -16.23 23.40
N ALA A 578 13.48 -15.22 22.70
CA ALA A 578 14.13 -14.07 23.33
C ALA A 578 13.13 -13.26 24.16
N ILE A 579 11.96 -12.95 23.59
CA ILE A 579 10.89 -12.22 24.28
C ILE A 579 10.40 -12.99 25.51
N HIS A 580 10.06 -14.28 25.35
CA HIS A 580 9.64 -15.13 26.48
C HIS A 580 10.73 -15.30 27.54
N GLY A 581 11.99 -15.27 27.14
CA GLY A 581 13.15 -15.30 28.03
C GLY A 581 13.47 -13.97 28.71
N GLY A 582 12.72 -12.90 28.45
CA GLY A 582 12.97 -11.56 28.98
C GLY A 582 14.23 -10.89 28.42
N GLN A 583 14.71 -11.35 27.26
CA GLN A 583 15.85 -10.76 26.57
C GLN A 583 15.41 -9.53 25.77
N LEU A 584 16.30 -8.55 25.61
CA LEU A 584 16.02 -7.32 24.85
C LEU A 584 16.47 -7.40 23.37
N GLN A 585 17.15 -8.49 22.99
CA GLN A 585 17.67 -8.75 21.65
C GLN A 585 18.12 -10.22 21.55
N CYS A 586 18.28 -10.74 20.34
CA CYS A 586 18.74 -12.12 20.10
C CYS A 586 20.27 -12.24 20.13
N ASN A 587 20.81 -13.37 20.57
CA ASN A 587 22.27 -13.60 20.62
C ASN A 587 22.92 -13.64 19.23
N GLU A 588 22.20 -14.15 18.23
CA GLU A 588 22.68 -14.28 16.86
C GLU A 588 22.80 -12.94 16.12
N TYR A 589 22.13 -11.88 16.60
CA TYR A 589 22.16 -10.57 15.98
C TYR A 589 21.87 -9.45 16.98
N GLN A 590 22.87 -8.62 17.25
CA GLN A 590 22.82 -7.61 18.32
C GLN A 590 22.53 -6.21 17.77
N LEU A 591 21.85 -5.36 18.55
CA LEU A 591 21.53 -3.97 18.18
C LEU A 591 22.76 -3.12 17.85
N LYS A 592 23.91 -3.42 18.46
CA LYS A 592 25.19 -2.77 18.13
C LYS A 592 25.62 -3.06 16.69
N GLU A 593 25.30 -4.24 16.16
CA GLU A 593 25.59 -4.60 14.77
C GLU A 593 24.66 -3.85 13.83
N SER A 594 23.35 -3.78 14.12
CA SER A 594 22.39 -2.98 13.34
C SER A 594 22.81 -1.51 13.23
N LEU A 595 23.20 -0.90 14.35
CA LEU A 595 23.69 0.49 14.36
C LEU A 595 24.95 0.66 13.51
N ALA A 596 25.92 -0.25 13.64
CA ALA A 596 27.15 -0.19 12.87
C ALA A 596 26.91 -0.40 11.36
N ILE A 597 26.06 -1.37 10.99
CA ILE A 597 25.66 -1.61 9.60
C ILE A 597 24.98 -0.37 9.02
N ALA A 598 24.06 0.26 9.75
CA ALA A 598 23.45 1.52 9.33
C ALA A 598 24.51 2.62 9.09
N GLY A 599 25.50 2.76 9.98
CA GLY A 599 26.60 3.72 9.81
C GLY A 599 27.51 3.42 8.62
N ILE A 600 27.77 2.14 8.35
CA ILE A 600 28.52 1.72 7.17
C ILE A 600 27.74 2.02 5.89
N MET A 601 26.43 1.72 5.88
CA MET A 601 25.54 2.04 4.76
C MET A 601 25.46 3.55 4.53
N ASP A 602 25.46 4.36 5.59
CA ASP A 602 25.60 5.82 5.51
C ASP A 602 26.90 6.23 4.80
N GLY A 603 28.03 5.61 5.15
CA GLY A 603 29.31 5.84 4.47
C GLY A 603 29.27 5.48 2.98
N ILE A 604 28.71 4.31 2.65
CA ILE A 604 28.61 3.82 1.27
C ILE A 604 27.71 4.72 0.43
N ARG A 605 26.50 5.04 0.93
CA ARG A 605 25.51 5.83 0.18
C ARG A 605 26.00 7.26 -0.06
N HIS A 606 26.67 7.88 0.92
CA HIS A 606 27.27 9.20 0.74
C HIS A 606 28.38 9.20 -0.31
N ALA A 607 29.21 8.15 -0.36
CA ALA A 607 30.24 8.01 -1.39
C ALA A 607 29.65 7.79 -2.80
N ILE A 608 28.45 7.17 -2.91
CA ILE A 608 27.72 6.98 -4.17
C ILE A 608 26.95 8.26 -4.58
N GLY A 609 26.59 9.11 -3.62
CA GLY A 609 25.83 10.35 -3.84
C GLY A 609 24.32 10.23 -3.57
N VAL A 610 23.89 9.25 -2.78
CA VAL A 610 22.49 9.09 -2.34
C VAL A 610 22.24 9.90 -1.07
N VAL A 611 21.15 10.65 -1.06
CA VAL A 611 20.68 11.45 0.08
C VAL A 611 19.22 11.11 0.34
N TYR A 612 18.87 10.79 1.59
CA TYR A 612 17.49 10.54 2.00
C TYR A 612 16.89 11.77 2.68
N ALA A 613 15.56 11.90 2.64
CA ALA A 613 14.86 12.96 3.38
C ALA A 613 15.15 12.90 4.90
N ALA A 614 15.42 11.71 5.43
CA ALA A 614 15.82 11.52 6.83
C ALA A 614 17.17 12.17 7.20
N ASP A 615 17.97 12.60 6.21
CA ASP A 615 19.24 13.30 6.43
C ASP A 615 19.06 14.81 6.62
N SER A 616 17.91 15.38 6.20
CA SER A 616 17.66 16.84 6.14
C SER A 616 17.49 17.52 7.50
N GLY A 617 17.59 16.78 8.61
CA GLY A 617 17.64 17.34 9.97
C GLY A 617 19.05 17.75 10.44
N CYS A 618 19.96 18.05 9.49
CA CYS A 618 21.39 18.28 9.71
C CYS A 618 21.91 19.63 9.18
N GLU A 619 21.12 20.70 9.25
CA GLU A 619 21.70 22.06 9.26
C GLU A 619 21.39 22.78 10.57
N SER A 620 22.47 23.20 11.25
CA SER A 620 22.59 23.98 12.49
C SER A 620 22.26 23.29 13.82
N HIS A 621 23.30 22.76 14.47
CA HIS A 621 23.65 23.11 15.86
C HIS A 621 25.16 23.02 16.08
#